data_AF-A0A3B1AKR9-F1
#
_entry.id   AF-A0A3B1AKR9-F1
#
_cell.length_a   1.000
_cell.length_b   1.000
_cell.length_c   1.000
_cell.angle_alpha   90.00
_cell.angle_beta   90.00
_cell.angle_gamma   90.00
#
_symmetry.space_group_name_H-M   'P 1'
#
loop_
_entity.id
_entity.type
_entity.pdbx_description
1 polymer ?
#
loop_
_entity_poly.entity_id
_entity_poly.type
_entity_poly.pdbx_seq_one_letter_code
_entity_poly.pdbx_strand_id
1 'polypeptide(L)'
;MASLNRSALQSNAKVLFKALSASKELAGFTLVGGNALALQIKHRVTLNFEFAYFEAMLPLKQIDDFVIRLKSEAYVVHDLTDSNEVAQFKINTGENLRHYSRDYIINGVKVTFFVQGKTQVQRDFYKKCNCIQTKDMQFKVLGLDGLKVSKILILADRVRSRDLYDLMVLIIDHCLTLEKINMFIRTLGHIDDPEHYRAVLTGIIPLDVNDEGLTPVNFNSDIKSIYQFFDETYEENDIKKACEVYSKGLV
;
A
#
# COMPACT_ATOMS: atom_id res chain seq x y z
N MET A 1 10.71 16.27 -13.90
CA MET A 1 10.93 15.03 -13.13
C MET A 1 10.10 15.12 -11.86
N ALA A 2 9.28 14.11 -11.53
CA ALA A 2 8.53 14.12 -10.28
C ALA A 2 9.51 14.07 -9.09
N SER A 3 9.44 15.04 -8.18
CA SER A 3 10.25 15.11 -6.97
C SER A 3 9.46 14.57 -5.78
N LEU A 4 10.12 13.78 -4.92
CA LEU A 4 9.50 13.26 -3.70
C LEU A 4 9.42 14.33 -2.61
N ASN A 5 8.24 14.49 -2.01
CA ASN A 5 7.92 15.38 -0.90
C ASN A 5 8.42 14.82 0.44
N ARG A 6 9.74 14.89 0.67
CA ARG A 6 10.38 14.42 1.92
C ARG A 6 9.91 15.17 3.18
N SER A 7 9.16 16.26 3.05
CA SER A 7 8.52 16.93 4.19
C SER A 7 7.45 16.07 4.89
N ALA A 8 6.90 15.06 4.21
CA ALA A 8 5.92 14.13 4.77
C ALA A 8 6.52 13.12 5.78
N LEU A 9 7.86 13.00 5.83
CA LEU A 9 8.56 12.12 6.75
C LEU A 9 8.76 12.79 8.12
N GLN A 10 8.53 12.03 9.20
CA GLN A 10 8.94 12.45 10.55
C GLN A 10 10.47 12.44 10.71
N SER A 11 11.00 13.04 11.78
CA SER A 11 12.44 13.27 11.97
C SER A 11 13.28 11.99 11.94
N ASN A 12 12.88 10.95 12.68
CA ASN A 12 13.51 9.64 12.66
C ASN A 12 13.43 8.96 11.27
N ALA A 13 12.27 9.01 10.63
CA ALA A 13 12.05 8.47 9.29
C ALA A 13 12.91 9.18 8.23
N LYS A 14 13.14 10.50 8.35
CA LYS A 14 14.04 11.26 7.45
C LYS A 14 15.48 10.76 7.53
N VAL A 15 15.99 10.53 8.74
CA VAL A 15 17.35 10.03 8.94
C VAL A 15 17.49 8.65 8.31
N LEU A 16 16.55 7.74 8.60
CA LEU A 16 16.57 6.40 8.03
C LEU A 16 16.41 6.43 6.51
N PHE A 17 15.52 7.26 5.96
CA PHE A 17 15.32 7.38 4.51
C PHE A 17 16.61 7.71 3.76
N LYS A 18 17.49 8.54 4.33
CA LYS A 18 18.82 8.83 3.75
C LYS A 18 19.68 7.57 3.67
N ALA A 19 19.70 6.77 4.73
CA ALA A 19 20.44 5.51 4.78
C ALA A 19 19.88 4.49 3.78
N LEU A 20 18.55 4.33 3.76
CA LEU A 20 17.85 3.47 2.80
C LEU A 20 18.16 3.90 1.36
N SER A 21 18.13 5.20 1.06
CA SER A 21 18.36 5.71 -0.31
C SER A 21 19.73 5.28 -0.85
N ALA A 22 20.77 5.30 -0.02
CA ALA A 22 22.12 4.90 -0.39
C ALA A 22 22.38 3.38 -0.35
N SER A 23 21.41 2.58 0.10
CA SER A 23 21.60 1.15 0.35
C SER A 23 21.53 0.36 -0.96
N LYS A 24 22.67 -0.11 -1.47
CA LYS A 24 22.75 -0.96 -2.69
C LYS A 24 21.91 -2.23 -2.58
N GLU A 25 21.73 -2.73 -1.36
CA GLU A 25 20.91 -3.91 -1.07
C GLU A 25 19.41 -3.64 -1.30
N LEU A 26 18.99 -2.40 -1.52
CA LEU A 26 17.62 -2.09 -1.89
C LEU A 26 17.41 -2.01 -3.41
N ALA A 27 18.45 -2.27 -4.21
CA ALA A 27 18.31 -2.40 -5.66
C ALA A 27 17.31 -3.49 -6.02
N GLY A 28 16.36 -3.16 -6.92
CA GLY A 28 15.28 -4.07 -7.33
C GLY A 28 14.04 -4.01 -6.43
N PHE A 29 14.11 -3.43 -5.23
CA PHE A 29 12.93 -3.15 -4.42
C PHE A 29 12.22 -1.87 -4.85
N THR A 30 10.91 -1.84 -4.58
CA THR A 30 10.07 -0.67 -4.82
C THR A 30 9.35 -0.27 -3.54
N LEU A 31 9.55 0.97 -3.09
CA LEU A 31 8.79 1.57 -2.00
C LEU A 31 7.34 1.77 -2.44
N VAL A 32 6.40 1.24 -1.67
CA VAL A 32 4.95 1.23 -1.94
C VAL A 32 4.15 1.71 -0.72
N GLY A 33 2.84 1.48 -0.76
CA GLY A 33 1.95 1.67 0.37
C GLY A 33 1.64 3.14 0.67
N GLY A 34 1.17 3.37 1.90
CA GLY A 34 0.76 4.71 2.34
C GLY A 34 1.92 5.71 2.36
N ASN A 35 3.15 5.23 2.62
CA ASN A 35 4.32 6.09 2.72
C ASN A 35 4.77 6.57 1.34
N ALA A 36 4.79 5.68 0.34
CA ALA A 36 5.08 6.05 -1.05
C ALA A 36 4.05 7.05 -1.60
N LEU A 37 2.79 6.89 -1.22
CA LEU A 37 1.72 7.83 -1.57
C LEU A 37 1.94 9.19 -0.90
N ALA A 38 2.17 9.22 0.41
CA ALA A 38 2.46 10.45 1.16
C ALA A 38 3.67 11.22 0.60
N LEU A 39 4.72 10.52 0.17
CA LEU A 39 5.89 11.13 -0.48
C LEU A 39 5.56 11.74 -1.85
N GLN A 40 4.47 11.36 -2.51
CA GLN A 40 4.08 11.92 -3.80
C GLN A 40 3.07 13.06 -3.63
N ILE A 41 2.01 12.83 -2.85
CA ILE A 41 0.85 13.74 -2.81
C ILE A 41 0.72 14.54 -1.50
N LYS A 42 1.54 14.23 -0.48
CA LYS A 42 1.60 14.97 0.81
C LYS A 42 0.24 15.11 1.52
N HIS A 43 -0.65 14.14 1.35
CA HIS A 43 -1.98 14.12 1.97
C HIS A 43 -1.96 13.67 3.44
N ARG A 44 -0.82 13.12 3.91
CA ARG A 44 -0.55 12.80 5.31
C ARG A 44 0.93 12.64 5.64
N VAL A 45 1.24 12.60 6.93
CA VAL A 45 2.56 12.22 7.44
C VAL A 45 2.72 10.70 7.50
N THR A 46 3.97 10.23 7.48
CA THR A 46 4.31 8.81 7.51
C THR A 46 5.53 8.51 8.38
N LEU A 47 5.51 7.34 9.00
CA LEU A 47 6.53 6.85 9.94
C LEU A 47 7.29 5.61 9.46
N ASN A 48 6.70 4.81 8.58
CA ASN A 48 7.22 3.49 8.21
C ASN A 48 7.74 3.48 6.77
N PHE A 49 8.35 2.37 6.35
CA PHE A 49 8.72 2.10 4.97
C PHE A 49 8.30 0.69 4.55
N GLU A 50 7.56 0.59 3.45
CA GLU A 50 7.06 -0.67 2.89
C GLU A 50 7.73 -0.92 1.52
N PHE A 51 8.62 -1.91 1.45
CA PHE A 51 9.34 -2.30 0.24
C PHE A 51 8.73 -3.55 -0.37
N ALA A 52 8.12 -3.38 -1.53
CA ALA A 52 7.65 -4.46 -2.36
C ALA A 52 8.77 -5.03 -3.24
N TYR A 53 8.74 -6.34 -3.39
CA TYR A 53 9.43 -7.09 -4.43
C TYR A 53 8.37 -7.72 -5.36
N PHE A 54 8.54 -7.57 -6.67
CA PHE A 54 7.52 -8.01 -7.65
C PHE A 54 7.82 -9.38 -8.27
N GLU A 55 8.80 -10.12 -7.73
CA GLU A 55 9.01 -11.53 -8.07
C GLU A 55 8.28 -12.45 -7.09
N ALA A 56 8.29 -13.76 -7.34
CA ALA A 56 7.56 -14.73 -6.52
C ALA A 56 8.08 -14.88 -5.08
N MET A 57 9.35 -14.58 -4.82
CA MET A 57 9.99 -14.70 -3.50
C MET A 57 10.98 -13.55 -3.28
N LEU A 58 11.15 -13.18 -2.01
CA LEU A 58 12.11 -12.19 -1.54
C LEU A 58 13.57 -12.65 -1.78
N PRO A 59 14.49 -11.72 -2.14
CA PRO A 59 15.92 -12.02 -2.25
C PRO A 59 16.56 -12.06 -0.85
N LEU A 60 16.44 -13.19 -0.16
CA LEU A 60 16.78 -13.31 1.28
C LEU A 60 18.18 -12.83 1.62
N LYS A 61 19.18 -13.28 0.85
CA LYS A 61 20.58 -12.90 1.07
C LYS A 61 20.78 -11.38 1.00
N GLN A 62 20.08 -10.73 0.06
CA GLN A 62 20.17 -9.28 -0.11
C GLN A 62 19.60 -8.54 1.12
N ILE A 63 18.49 -9.02 1.68
CA ILE A 63 17.91 -8.48 2.92
C ILE A 63 18.82 -8.78 4.13
N ASP A 64 19.40 -9.98 4.19
CA ASP A 64 20.31 -10.35 5.28
C ASP A 64 21.60 -9.50 5.24
N ASP A 65 22.19 -9.30 4.06
CA ASP A 65 23.34 -8.42 3.85
C ASP A 65 23.02 -6.97 4.26
N PHE A 66 21.81 -6.48 3.93
CA PHE A 66 21.31 -5.16 4.33
C PHE A 66 21.26 -5.01 5.86
N VAL A 67 20.65 -5.98 6.55
CA VAL A 67 20.52 -5.98 8.01
C VAL A 67 21.89 -6.07 8.70
N ILE A 68 22.79 -6.93 8.19
CA ILE A 68 24.15 -7.07 8.71
C ILE A 68 24.91 -5.74 8.58
N ARG A 69 24.85 -5.11 7.41
CA ARG A 69 25.51 -3.82 7.19
C ARG A 69 24.97 -2.75 8.14
N LEU A 70 23.65 -2.60 8.25
CA LEU A 70 23.08 -1.60 9.15
C LEU A 70 23.50 -1.81 10.61
N LYS A 71 23.52 -3.06 11.09
CA LYS A 71 24.04 -3.38 12.43
C LYS A 71 25.51 -2.99 12.59
N SER A 72 26.34 -3.22 11.56
CA SER A 72 27.76 -2.81 11.56
C SER A 72 27.96 -1.29 11.55
N GLU A 73 27.00 -0.54 11.01
CA GLU A 73 26.93 0.93 11.00
C GLU A 73 26.25 1.50 12.27
N ALA A 74 26.13 0.68 13.32
CA ALA A 74 25.54 1.04 14.62
C ALA A 74 24.03 1.40 14.59
N TYR A 75 23.29 0.96 13.56
CA TYR A 75 21.82 1.01 13.61
C TYR A 75 21.30 -0.08 14.56
N VAL A 76 20.31 0.28 15.37
CA VAL A 76 19.56 -0.66 16.20
C VAL A 76 18.51 -1.33 15.33
N VAL A 77 18.72 -2.62 15.02
CA VAL A 77 17.83 -3.40 14.16
C VAL A 77 17.23 -4.58 14.93
N HIS A 78 15.90 -4.61 15.03
CA HIS A 78 15.13 -5.71 15.60
C HIS A 78 14.29 -6.39 14.52
N ASP A 79 14.29 -7.72 14.49
CA ASP A 79 13.36 -8.50 13.68
C ASP A 79 12.00 -8.54 14.38
N LEU A 80 10.95 -8.18 13.67
CA LEU A 80 9.56 -8.15 14.12
C LEU A 80 8.70 -9.22 13.46
N THR A 81 9.27 -10.09 12.63
CA THR A 81 8.51 -11.15 11.98
C THR A 81 8.02 -12.13 13.05
N ASP A 82 6.70 -12.15 13.31
CA ASP A 82 6.10 -12.91 14.40
C ASP A 82 6.34 -14.42 14.21
N SER A 83 6.93 -15.07 15.22
CA SER A 83 7.19 -16.51 15.21
C SER A 83 5.92 -17.35 15.08
N ASN A 84 4.80 -16.88 15.63
CA ASN A 84 3.50 -17.54 15.53
C ASN A 84 2.95 -17.44 14.10
N GLU A 85 3.06 -16.27 13.46
CA GLU A 85 2.67 -16.10 12.06
C GLU A 85 3.53 -16.97 11.14
N VAL A 86 4.85 -17.04 11.39
CA VAL A 86 5.76 -17.92 10.64
C VAL A 86 5.35 -19.40 10.79
N ALA A 87 5.05 -19.84 12.01
CA ALA A 87 4.64 -21.21 12.27
C ALA A 87 3.28 -21.52 11.62
N GLN A 88 2.30 -20.65 11.77
CA GLN A 88 0.96 -20.81 11.20
C GLN A 88 1.01 -20.83 9.67
N PHE A 89 1.78 -19.93 9.06
CA PHE A 89 1.98 -19.91 7.62
C PHE A 89 2.57 -21.22 7.11
N LYS A 90 3.59 -21.75 7.80
CA LYS A 90 4.20 -23.04 7.47
C LYS A 90 3.22 -24.21 7.58
N ILE A 91 2.38 -24.22 8.61
CA ILE A 91 1.33 -25.25 8.78
C ILE A 91 0.30 -25.17 7.65
N ASN A 92 -0.14 -23.97 7.30
CA ASN A 92 -1.22 -23.77 6.32
C ASN A 92 -0.77 -23.99 4.87
N THR A 93 0.49 -23.70 4.56
CA THR A 93 0.99 -23.65 3.17
C THR A 93 2.12 -24.63 2.87
N GLY A 94 2.80 -25.16 3.89
CA GLY A 94 4.06 -25.89 3.73
C GLY A 94 5.28 -25.01 3.44
N GLU A 95 5.09 -23.71 3.24
CA GLU A 95 6.11 -22.76 2.81
C GLU A 95 6.71 -21.95 3.98
N ASN A 96 7.77 -21.18 3.71
CA ASN A 96 8.39 -20.30 4.71
C ASN A 96 7.93 -18.85 4.52
N LEU A 97 7.25 -18.27 5.52
CA LEU A 97 6.77 -16.88 5.49
C LEU A 97 7.89 -15.89 5.15
N ARG A 98 9.13 -16.16 5.58
CA ARG A 98 10.29 -15.29 5.34
C ARG A 98 10.70 -15.20 3.86
N HIS A 99 10.16 -16.06 3.00
CA HIS A 99 10.27 -15.93 1.53
C HIS A 99 9.31 -14.89 0.96
N TYR A 100 8.30 -14.46 1.72
CA TYR A 100 7.22 -13.60 1.25
C TYR A 100 7.06 -12.32 2.05
N SER A 101 7.41 -12.30 3.33
CA SER A 101 7.33 -11.12 4.18
C SER A 101 8.38 -11.15 5.30
N ARG A 102 8.94 -9.98 5.62
CA ARG A 102 9.87 -9.77 6.73
C ARG A 102 9.69 -8.36 7.28
N ASP A 103 9.46 -8.28 8.59
CA ASP A 103 9.27 -7.03 9.32
C ASP A 103 10.47 -6.72 10.20
N TYR A 104 10.91 -5.46 10.20
CA TYR A 104 12.00 -4.97 11.04
C TYR A 104 11.62 -3.66 11.72
N ILE A 105 12.19 -3.40 12.89
CA ILE A 105 12.34 -2.03 13.43
C ILE A 105 13.80 -1.63 13.28
N ILE A 106 14.04 -0.47 12.67
CA ILE A 106 15.37 0.13 12.49
C ILE A 106 15.35 1.51 13.12
N ASN A 107 16.10 1.70 14.21
CA ASN A 107 16.10 2.94 15.01
C ASN A 107 14.68 3.45 15.33
N GLY A 108 13.78 2.54 15.71
CA GLY A 108 12.39 2.85 16.05
C GLY A 108 11.44 3.06 14.86
N VAL A 109 11.91 2.91 13.62
CA VAL A 109 11.08 3.00 12.40
C VAL A 109 10.80 1.60 11.85
N LYS A 110 9.53 1.28 11.58
CA LYS A 110 9.15 0.00 10.96
C LYS A 110 9.55 -0.01 9.48
N VAL A 111 10.23 -1.08 9.08
CA VAL A 111 10.59 -1.37 7.68
C VAL A 111 10.10 -2.78 7.35
N THR A 112 9.25 -2.88 6.33
CA THR A 112 8.66 -4.14 5.88
C THR A 112 9.16 -4.46 4.48
N PHE A 113 9.60 -5.70 4.27
CA PHE A 113 9.90 -6.26 2.95
C PHE A 113 8.88 -7.32 2.64
N PHE A 114 8.28 -7.28 1.45
CA PHE A 114 7.27 -8.26 1.09
C PHE A 114 7.15 -8.48 -0.41
N VAL A 115 6.64 -9.65 -0.79
CA VAL A 115 6.24 -9.93 -2.17
C VAL A 115 4.89 -9.28 -2.43
N GLN A 116 4.83 -8.40 -3.43
CA GLN A 116 3.60 -7.73 -3.83
C GLN A 116 3.05 -8.36 -5.11
N GLY A 117 1.76 -8.72 -5.07
CA GLY A 117 1.04 -9.32 -6.18
C GLY A 117 0.77 -10.82 -5.94
N LYS A 118 -0.50 -11.14 -5.66
CA LYS A 118 -0.96 -12.51 -5.37
C LYS A 118 -0.97 -13.41 -6.61
N THR A 119 -1.17 -12.82 -7.79
CA THR A 119 -1.20 -13.53 -9.08
C THR A 119 -0.05 -13.06 -9.97
N GLN A 120 0.29 -13.86 -10.99
CA GLN A 120 1.29 -13.44 -11.97
C GLN A 120 0.85 -12.17 -12.72
N VAL A 121 -0.45 -12.05 -13.04
CA VAL A 121 -1.02 -10.87 -13.69
C VAL A 121 -0.83 -9.61 -12.84
N GLN A 122 -1.06 -9.68 -11.53
CA GLN A 122 -0.80 -8.56 -10.62
C GLN A 122 0.68 -8.18 -10.58
N ARG A 123 1.59 -9.18 -10.48
CA ARG A 123 3.03 -8.93 -10.48
C ARG A 123 3.49 -8.25 -11.77
N ASP A 124 3.04 -8.75 -12.92
CA ASP A 124 3.36 -8.17 -14.22
C ASP A 124 2.83 -6.75 -14.38
N PHE A 125 1.64 -6.47 -13.84
CA PHE A 125 1.09 -5.12 -13.78
C PHE A 125 2.01 -4.17 -13.00
N TYR A 126 2.42 -4.54 -11.78
CA TYR A 126 3.30 -3.69 -10.96
C TYR A 126 4.69 -3.50 -11.56
N LYS A 127 5.26 -4.53 -12.21
CA LYS A 127 6.56 -4.41 -12.92
C LYS A 127 6.52 -3.40 -14.07
N LYS A 128 5.36 -3.25 -14.73
CA LYS A 128 5.15 -2.31 -15.85
C LYS A 128 4.77 -0.90 -15.39
N CYS A 129 4.40 -0.72 -14.12
CA CYS A 129 4.03 0.59 -13.60
C CYS A 129 5.20 1.56 -13.65
N ASN A 130 4.89 2.81 -13.98
CA ASN A 130 5.83 3.91 -13.84
C ASN A 130 6.34 3.99 -12.40
N CYS A 131 7.61 4.33 -12.25
CA CYS A 131 8.26 4.50 -10.96
C CYS A 131 9.05 5.80 -10.92
N ILE A 132 9.24 6.35 -9.72
CA ILE A 132 10.09 7.49 -9.45
C ILE A 132 11.39 6.97 -8.82
N GLN A 133 12.54 7.39 -9.35
CA GLN A 133 13.84 7.11 -8.75
C GLN A 133 14.71 8.35 -8.90
N THR A 134 15.18 8.91 -7.79
CA THR A 134 16.13 10.02 -7.79
C THR A 134 17.57 9.48 -7.85
N LYS A 135 18.53 10.31 -8.26
CA LYS A 135 19.93 9.88 -8.45
C LYS A 135 20.59 9.32 -7.19
N ASP A 136 20.15 9.76 -6.02
CA ASP A 136 20.64 9.33 -4.70
C ASP A 136 19.96 8.06 -4.17
N MET A 137 19.04 7.46 -4.94
CA MET A 137 18.25 6.30 -4.51
C MET A 137 18.59 5.03 -5.27
N GLN A 138 18.85 3.95 -4.53
CA GLN A 138 19.07 2.60 -5.06
C GLN A 138 17.77 1.82 -5.30
N PHE A 139 16.68 2.22 -4.65
CA PHE A 139 15.35 1.65 -4.84
C PHE A 139 14.43 2.59 -5.63
N LYS A 140 13.30 2.07 -6.11
CA LYS A 140 12.26 2.82 -6.82
C LYS A 140 11.11 3.19 -5.88
N VAL A 141 10.36 4.23 -6.18
CA VAL A 141 9.05 4.50 -5.56
C VAL A 141 7.98 4.23 -6.59
N LEU A 142 6.98 3.41 -6.26
CA LEU A 142 5.90 3.08 -7.18
C LEU A 142 5.13 4.36 -7.54
N GLY A 143 4.90 4.59 -8.83
CA GLY A 143 4.15 5.74 -9.30
C GLY A 143 2.68 5.70 -8.89
N LEU A 144 2.03 6.86 -8.95
CA LEU A 144 0.67 7.06 -8.46
C LEU A 144 -0.36 6.06 -9.00
N ASP A 145 -0.27 5.66 -10.27
CA ASP A 145 -1.21 4.69 -10.86
C ASP A 145 -1.07 3.29 -10.24
N GLY A 146 0.16 2.83 -10.00
CA GLY A 146 0.40 1.58 -9.28
C GLY A 146 -0.05 1.66 -7.83
N LEU A 147 0.15 2.80 -7.18
CA LEU A 147 -0.29 3.03 -5.80
C LEU A 147 -1.82 3.00 -5.67
N LYS A 148 -2.55 3.63 -6.59
CA LYS A 148 -4.02 3.57 -6.66
C LYS A 148 -4.51 2.12 -6.67
N VAL A 149 -3.96 1.30 -7.57
CA VAL A 149 -4.32 -0.12 -7.66
C VAL A 149 -3.99 -0.86 -6.37
N SER A 150 -2.80 -0.63 -5.79
CA SER A 150 -2.42 -1.28 -4.52
C SER A 150 -3.39 -0.96 -3.38
N LYS A 151 -3.93 0.26 -3.33
CA LYS A 151 -4.88 0.70 -2.31
C LYS A 151 -6.27 0.10 -2.49
N ILE A 152 -6.67 -0.16 -3.73
CA ILE A 152 -7.94 -0.83 -4.02
C ILE A 152 -7.83 -2.31 -3.63
N LEU A 153 -6.80 -3.00 -4.14
CA LEU A 153 -6.71 -4.45 -4.02
C LEU A 153 -6.46 -4.93 -2.59
N ILE A 154 -5.86 -4.10 -1.73
CA ILE A 154 -5.61 -4.46 -0.32
C ILE A 154 -6.90 -4.56 0.51
N LEU A 155 -8.01 -3.94 0.06
CA LEU A 155 -9.30 -4.01 0.75
C LEU A 155 -9.94 -5.41 0.74
N ALA A 156 -9.50 -6.28 -0.15
CA ALA A 156 -9.87 -7.69 -0.14
C ALA A 156 -9.27 -8.45 1.06
N ASP A 157 -8.19 -7.93 1.64
CA ASP A 157 -7.39 -8.61 2.66
C ASP A 157 -7.52 -8.00 4.05
N ARG A 158 -7.79 -6.71 4.13
CA ARG A 158 -7.85 -5.97 5.40
C ARG A 158 -8.72 -4.75 5.27
N VAL A 159 -9.28 -4.31 6.39
CA VAL A 159 -10.07 -3.07 6.45
C VAL A 159 -9.44 -2.11 7.44
N ARG A 160 -8.76 -1.07 6.91
CA ARG A 160 -8.03 -0.08 7.72
C ARG A 160 -8.49 1.33 7.39
N SER A 161 -8.69 2.14 8.42
CA SER A 161 -9.18 3.52 8.27
C SER A 161 -8.29 4.36 7.35
N ARG A 162 -6.97 4.18 7.42
CA ARG A 162 -6.00 4.86 6.56
C ARG A 162 -6.07 4.46 5.09
N ASP A 163 -6.41 3.20 4.79
CA ASP A 163 -6.57 2.75 3.40
C ASP A 163 -7.83 3.38 2.78
N LEU A 164 -8.91 3.50 3.56
CA LEU A 164 -10.14 4.21 3.17
C LEU A 164 -9.89 5.71 2.94
N TYR A 165 -9.18 6.37 3.86
CA TYR A 165 -8.77 7.77 3.72
C TYR A 165 -7.91 7.98 2.46
N ASP A 166 -6.91 7.12 2.24
CA ASP A 166 -6.04 7.20 1.07
C ASP A 166 -6.88 7.10 -0.23
N LEU A 167 -7.88 6.22 -0.29
CA LEU A 167 -8.77 6.08 -1.44
C LEU A 167 -9.71 7.27 -1.64
N MET A 168 -10.28 7.82 -0.57
CA MET A 168 -11.11 9.02 -0.62
C MET A 168 -10.33 10.18 -1.26
N VAL A 169 -9.11 10.45 -0.77
CA VAL A 169 -8.23 11.49 -1.35
C VAL A 169 -7.90 11.19 -2.81
N LEU A 170 -7.65 9.93 -3.16
CA LEU A 170 -7.37 9.55 -4.54
C LEU A 170 -8.56 9.80 -5.49
N ILE A 171 -9.80 9.67 -4.99
CA ILE A 171 -11.01 9.99 -5.74
C ILE A 171 -11.16 11.50 -5.90
N ILE A 172 -11.04 12.26 -4.80
CA ILE A 172 -11.25 13.71 -4.78
C ILE A 172 -10.18 14.44 -5.62
N ASP A 173 -8.90 14.14 -5.38
CA ASP A 173 -7.79 14.97 -5.87
C ASP A 173 -6.99 14.33 -7.02
N HIS A 174 -7.20 13.04 -7.30
CA HIS A 174 -6.30 12.28 -8.18
C HIS A 174 -7.00 11.43 -9.26
N CYS A 175 -8.22 11.80 -9.65
CA CYS A 175 -8.92 11.24 -10.81
C CYS A 175 -9.13 9.71 -10.76
N LEU A 176 -9.22 9.15 -9.55
CA LEU A 176 -9.72 7.79 -9.35
C LEU A 176 -11.25 7.84 -9.36
N THR A 177 -11.90 6.93 -10.09
CA THR A 177 -13.37 6.87 -10.16
C THR A 177 -13.85 5.48 -9.80
N LEU A 178 -15.12 5.33 -9.42
CA LEU A 178 -15.71 4.01 -9.12
C LEU A 178 -15.65 3.08 -10.34
N GLU A 179 -15.76 3.60 -11.57
CA GLU A 179 -15.60 2.78 -12.78
C GLU A 179 -14.18 2.21 -12.90
N LYS A 180 -13.14 3.03 -12.62
CA LYS A 180 -11.75 2.55 -12.60
C LYS A 180 -11.50 1.55 -11.48
N ILE A 181 -12.06 1.79 -10.29
CA ILE A 181 -11.97 0.86 -9.15
C ILE A 181 -12.53 -0.51 -9.54
N ASN A 182 -13.76 -0.53 -10.07
CA ASN A 182 -14.41 -1.76 -10.53
C ASN A 182 -13.62 -2.46 -11.65
N MET A 183 -13.06 -1.70 -12.60
CA MET A 183 -12.20 -2.24 -13.64
C MET A 183 -10.96 -2.91 -13.06
N PHE A 184 -10.27 -2.28 -12.10
CA PHE A 184 -9.09 -2.86 -11.46
C PHE A 184 -9.42 -4.10 -10.64
N ILE A 185 -10.54 -4.11 -9.91
CA ILE A 185 -11.01 -5.28 -9.17
C ILE A 185 -11.24 -6.46 -10.12
N ARG A 186 -11.97 -6.25 -11.23
CA ARG A 186 -12.26 -7.32 -12.20
C ARG A 186 -11.02 -7.86 -12.91
N THR A 187 -10.06 -6.99 -13.21
CA THR A 187 -8.89 -7.35 -14.04
C THR A 187 -7.71 -7.84 -13.22
N LEU A 188 -7.56 -7.34 -11.99
CA LEU A 188 -6.40 -7.59 -11.13
C LEU A 188 -6.77 -8.16 -9.77
N GLY A 189 -8.02 -8.06 -9.33
CA GLY A 189 -8.47 -8.59 -8.05
C GLY A 189 -8.30 -10.10 -7.94
N HIS A 190 -8.08 -10.56 -6.72
CA HIS A 190 -8.10 -11.99 -6.40
C HIS A 190 -9.43 -12.44 -5.78
N ILE A 191 -10.26 -11.45 -5.41
CA ILE A 191 -11.68 -11.60 -5.06
C ILE A 191 -12.44 -10.78 -6.10
N ASP A 192 -13.27 -11.45 -6.90
CA ASP A 192 -14.18 -10.81 -7.88
C ASP A 192 -15.56 -10.62 -7.25
N ASP A 193 -15.61 -9.81 -6.20
CA ASP A 193 -16.83 -9.43 -5.51
C ASP A 193 -16.87 -7.92 -5.32
N PRO A 194 -17.41 -7.14 -6.28
CA PRO A 194 -17.53 -5.71 -6.16
C PRO A 194 -18.32 -5.24 -4.93
N GLU A 195 -19.28 -6.05 -4.45
CA GLU A 195 -20.08 -5.71 -3.27
C GLU A 195 -19.27 -5.84 -1.98
N HIS A 196 -18.30 -6.76 -1.90
CA HIS A 196 -17.32 -6.77 -0.81
C HIS A 196 -16.59 -5.43 -0.70
N TYR A 197 -16.06 -4.90 -1.81
CA TYR A 197 -15.36 -3.61 -1.77
C TYR A 197 -16.29 -2.45 -1.43
N ARG A 198 -17.52 -2.45 -1.97
CA ARG A 198 -18.54 -1.46 -1.58
C ARG A 198 -18.80 -1.53 -0.08
N ALA A 199 -19.06 -2.71 0.47
CA ALA A 199 -19.35 -2.92 1.88
C ALA A 199 -18.19 -2.50 2.80
N VAL A 200 -16.94 -2.69 2.37
CA VAL A 200 -15.76 -2.15 3.05
C VAL A 200 -15.74 -0.61 3.03
N LEU A 201 -15.95 -0.02 1.85
CA LEU A 201 -15.87 1.43 1.64
C LEU A 201 -17.00 2.19 2.35
N THR A 202 -18.17 1.59 2.52
CA THR A 202 -19.35 2.18 3.20
C THR A 202 -19.47 1.77 4.66
N GLY A 203 -18.52 0.99 5.19
CA GLY A 203 -18.47 0.63 6.61
C GLY A 203 -19.49 -0.44 7.03
N ILE A 204 -20.15 -1.11 6.09
CA ILE A 204 -20.94 -2.33 6.35
C ILE A 204 -20.02 -3.43 6.89
N ILE A 205 -18.84 -3.60 6.28
CA ILE A 205 -17.76 -4.40 6.85
C ILE A 205 -16.94 -3.49 7.79
N PRO A 206 -16.84 -3.83 9.09
CA PRO A 206 -16.18 -2.98 10.06
C PRO A 206 -14.66 -2.96 9.86
N LEU A 207 -14.01 -1.95 10.45
CA LEU A 207 -12.55 -1.90 10.55
C LEU A 207 -12.00 -3.13 11.29
N ASP A 208 -10.80 -3.56 10.90
CA ASP A 208 -10.08 -4.61 11.61
C ASP A 208 -9.85 -4.22 13.08
N VAL A 209 -9.89 -5.20 13.99
CA VAL A 209 -9.64 -5.01 15.44
C VAL A 209 -8.31 -4.30 15.72
N ASN A 210 -7.31 -4.54 14.87
CA ASN A 210 -5.97 -3.98 15.04
C ASN A 210 -5.77 -2.64 14.31
N ASP A 211 -6.83 -1.97 13.84
CA ASP A 211 -6.72 -0.69 13.12
C ASP A 211 -5.92 0.33 13.92
N GLU A 212 -4.94 0.96 13.25
CA GLU A 212 -4.05 1.95 13.88
C GLU A 212 -4.71 3.33 14.02
N GLY A 213 -5.88 3.54 13.41
CA GLY A 213 -6.61 4.79 13.40
C GLY A 213 -6.05 5.86 12.45
N LEU A 214 -6.71 7.03 12.48
CA LEU A 214 -6.39 8.20 11.66
C LEU A 214 -5.57 9.27 12.42
N THR A 215 -5.44 9.15 13.75
CA THR A 215 -4.66 10.08 14.56
C THR A 215 -3.21 10.24 14.09
N PRO A 216 -2.49 9.18 13.66
CA PRO A 216 -1.10 9.30 13.21
C PRO A 216 -0.91 10.12 11.92
N VAL A 217 -2.00 10.55 11.26
CA VAL A 217 -1.95 11.21 9.94
C VAL A 217 -2.38 12.68 9.96
N ASN A 218 -2.59 13.27 11.15
CA ASN A 218 -2.99 14.68 11.36
C ASN A 218 -4.26 15.08 10.59
N PHE A 219 -5.26 14.22 10.58
CA PHE A 219 -6.55 14.48 9.94
C PHE A 219 -7.65 14.66 11.00
N ASN A 220 -8.50 15.66 10.81
CA ASN A 220 -9.56 16.05 11.74
C ASN A 220 -10.92 15.38 11.45
N SER A 221 -11.05 14.59 10.39
CA SER A 221 -12.33 13.91 10.10
C SER A 221 -12.36 12.52 10.71
N ASP A 222 -13.51 12.18 11.26
CA ASP A 222 -13.78 10.86 11.79
C ASP A 222 -14.05 9.85 10.67
N ILE A 223 -13.99 8.56 11.01
CA ILE A 223 -14.27 7.49 10.06
C ILE A 223 -15.70 7.57 9.47
N LYS A 224 -16.66 8.15 10.21
CA LYS A 224 -18.04 8.26 9.74
C LYS A 224 -18.15 9.19 8.53
N SER A 225 -17.41 10.30 8.53
CA SER A 225 -17.35 11.21 7.39
C SER A 225 -16.78 10.54 6.13
N ILE A 226 -15.83 9.62 6.31
CA ILE A 226 -15.25 8.84 5.20
C ILE A 226 -16.30 7.87 4.64
N TYR A 227 -17.05 7.18 5.51
CA TYR A 227 -18.13 6.30 5.07
C TYR A 227 -19.23 7.08 4.34
N GLN A 228 -19.65 8.22 4.90
CA GLN A 228 -20.65 9.07 4.26
C GLN A 228 -20.21 9.53 2.87
N PHE A 229 -18.93 9.92 2.70
CA PHE A 229 -18.39 10.26 1.39
C PHE A 229 -18.54 9.11 0.40
N PHE A 230 -18.22 7.88 0.80
CA PHE A 230 -18.34 6.72 -0.09
C PHE A 230 -19.80 6.38 -0.39
N ASP A 231 -20.71 6.46 0.59
CA ASP A 231 -22.15 6.26 0.38
C ASP A 231 -22.67 7.21 -0.70
N GLU A 232 -22.41 8.51 -0.55
CA GLU A 232 -22.79 9.55 -1.52
C GLU A 232 -22.17 9.28 -2.91
N THR A 233 -20.89 8.93 -2.95
CA THR A 233 -20.18 8.62 -4.21
C THR A 233 -20.80 7.42 -4.94
N TYR A 234 -21.19 6.37 -4.20
CA TYR A 234 -21.84 5.21 -4.78
C TYR A 234 -23.26 5.51 -5.24
N GLU A 235 -24.03 6.29 -4.47
CA GLU A 235 -25.39 6.70 -4.84
C GLU A 235 -25.38 7.51 -6.14
N GLU A 236 -24.52 8.52 -6.25
CA GLU A 236 -24.38 9.32 -7.48
C GLU A 236 -24.02 8.46 -8.70
N ASN A 237 -23.09 7.51 -8.52
CA ASN A 237 -22.68 6.60 -9.57
C ASN A 237 -23.81 5.64 -9.99
N ASP A 238 -24.60 5.15 -9.03
CA ASP A 238 -25.71 4.22 -9.30
C ASP A 238 -26.85 4.94 -10.05
N ILE A 239 -27.16 6.19 -9.67
CA ILE A 239 -28.10 7.06 -10.39
C ILE A 239 -27.62 7.27 -11.83
N LYS A 240 -26.34 7.65 -12.01
CA LYS A 240 -25.75 7.86 -13.34
C LYS A 240 -25.87 6.62 -14.22
N LYS A 241 -25.51 5.44 -13.69
CA LYS A 241 -25.62 4.17 -14.43
C LYS A 241 -27.07 3.83 -14.79
N ALA A 242 -28.01 4.06 -13.88
CA ALA A 242 -29.43 3.85 -14.16
C ALA A 242 -29.89 4.74 -15.32
N CYS A 243 -29.56 6.04 -15.30
CA CYS A 243 -29.88 6.97 -16.38
C CYS A 243 -29.28 6.53 -17.73
N GLU A 244 -28.04 6.04 -17.75
CA GLU A 244 -27.40 5.53 -18.98
C GLU A 244 -28.13 4.30 -19.55
N VAL A 245 -28.57 3.37 -18.70
CA VAL A 245 -29.34 2.18 -19.12
C VAL A 245 -30.70 2.59 -19.68
N TYR A 246 -31.43 3.46 -18.99
CA TYR A 246 -32.73 3.96 -19.45
C TYR A 246 -32.61 4.71 -20.78
N SER A 247 -31.55 5.50 -20.97
CA SER A 247 -31.31 6.24 -22.22
C SER A 247 -30.95 5.32 -23.39
N LYS A 248 -30.29 4.18 -23.12
CA LYS A 248 -29.92 3.18 -24.14
C LYS A 248 -31.03 2.19 -24.47
N GLY A 249 -31.99 1.98 -23.56
CA GLY A 249 -33.16 1.12 -23.75
C GLY A 249 -34.33 1.79 -24.50
N LEU A 250 -34.19 3.06 -24.89
CA LEU A 250 -35.17 3.83 -25.67
C LEU A 250 -34.83 3.92 -27.17
N VAL A 251 -33.96 3.04 -27.69
CA VAL A 251 -33.65 2.90 -29.13
C VAL A 251 -34.13 1.55 -29.64
#